data_AF-A0A973UHK8-F1
#
_entry.id   AF-A0A973UHK8-F1
#
_cell.length_a   1.000
_cell.length_b   1.000
_cell.length_c   1.000
_cell.angle_alpha   90.00
_cell.angle_beta   90.00
_cell.angle_gamma   90.00
#
_symmetry.space_group_name_H-M   'P 1'
#
loop_
_entity.id
_entity.type
_entity.pdbx_description
1 polymer ?
#
loop_
_entity_poly.entity_id
_entity_poly.type
_entity_poly.pdbx_seq_one_letter_code
_entity_poly.pdbx_strand_id
1 'polypeptide(L)'
;MAGSRRAREVWILVTITIASCAATIGLTVSLTSLPGIQSTATGNAGQSFGAAAAATSVVVLIYIARTFHQQGEESRMQRAVLEAQRAELALQREVAENQHDTARRVAEAAMREQHRRLLQMAIDDPLLMAVWPGYGSDTSEDLCRQFMYANLIISYQYMCWETGYLANHEIEDTLHYIFASPKVQEFWEKTRAPRDLSSPHSGTMREFYDICELAYQRQILGLATGPGPDDLTESR
;
A
#
# COMPACT_ATOMS: atom_id res chain seq x y z
N MET A 1 -1.89 -34.76 -18.13
CA MET A 1 -0.89 -35.67 -18.73
C MET A 1 0.44 -35.79 -17.94
N ALA A 2 0.56 -35.25 -16.71
CA ALA A 2 1.80 -35.35 -15.91
C ALA A 2 1.92 -36.66 -15.09
N GLY A 3 0.80 -37.32 -14.77
CA GLY A 3 0.79 -38.53 -13.93
C GLY A 3 1.42 -39.77 -14.57
N SER A 4 1.35 -39.91 -15.90
CA SER A 4 1.90 -41.09 -16.60
C SER A 4 3.43 -41.09 -16.67
N ARG A 5 4.08 -39.92 -16.66
CA ARG A 5 5.55 -39.82 -16.63
C ARG A 5 6.12 -40.26 -15.28
N ARG A 6 5.55 -39.75 -14.18
CA ARG A 6 5.94 -40.18 -12.82
C ARG A 6 5.71 -41.67 -12.59
N ALA A 7 4.58 -42.21 -13.06
CA ALA A 7 4.31 -43.64 -12.97
C ALA A 7 5.33 -44.49 -13.74
N ARG A 8 5.76 -44.03 -14.93
CA ARG A 8 6.78 -44.71 -15.74
C ARG A 8 8.16 -44.65 -15.09
N GLU A 9 8.52 -43.52 -14.50
CA GLU A 9 9.79 -43.36 -13.78
C GLU A 9 9.86 -44.24 -12.53
N VAL A 10 8.77 -44.32 -11.75
CA VAL A 10 8.67 -45.23 -10.60
C VAL A 10 8.79 -46.69 -11.04
N TRP A 11 8.11 -47.09 -12.12
CA TRP A 11 8.22 -48.45 -12.66
C TRP A 11 9.64 -48.79 -13.13
N ILE A 12 10.31 -47.86 -13.82
CA ILE A 12 11.71 -48.06 -14.26
C ILE A 12 12.62 -48.23 -13.05
N LEU A 13 12.48 -47.38 -12.01
CA LEU A 13 13.28 -47.49 -10.79
C LEU A 13 13.03 -48.81 -10.06
N VAL A 14 11.77 -49.23 -9.91
CA VAL A 14 11.42 -50.52 -9.30
C VAL A 14 12.04 -51.69 -10.07
N THR A 15 11.98 -51.67 -11.41
CA THR A 15 12.58 -52.73 -12.22
C THR A 15 14.11 -52.78 -12.10
N ILE A 16 14.79 -51.63 -12.02
CA ILE A 16 16.24 -51.56 -11.84
C ILE A 16 16.63 -52.09 -10.45
N THR A 17 15.90 -51.73 -9.40
CA THR A 17 16.16 -52.22 -8.04
C THR A 17 15.92 -53.73 -7.93
N ILE A 18 14.83 -54.24 -8.50
CA ILE A 18 14.54 -55.69 -8.52
C ILE A 18 15.61 -56.44 -9.32
N ALA A 19 16.00 -55.94 -10.49
CA ALA A 19 17.06 -56.54 -11.30
C ALA A 19 18.40 -56.54 -10.57
N SER A 20 18.73 -55.46 -9.85
CA SER A 20 19.94 -55.40 -9.03
C SER A 20 19.92 -56.38 -7.86
N CYS A 21 18.79 -56.55 -7.18
CA CYS A 21 18.63 -57.54 -6.12
C CYS A 21 18.72 -58.97 -6.66
N ALA A 22 18.12 -59.24 -7.82
CA ALA A 22 18.19 -60.53 -8.48
C ALA A 22 19.62 -60.85 -8.93
N ALA A 23 20.36 -59.86 -9.43
CA ALA A 23 21.76 -60.00 -9.82
C ALA A 23 22.67 -60.30 -8.63
N THR A 24 22.50 -59.64 -7.49
CA THR A 24 23.28 -59.95 -6.28
C THR A 24 22.95 -61.32 -5.70
N ILE A 25 21.67 -61.72 -5.69
CA ILE A 25 21.27 -63.08 -5.28
C ILE A 25 21.88 -64.11 -6.24
N GLY A 26 21.78 -63.88 -7.55
CA GLY A 26 22.35 -64.76 -8.57
C GLY A 26 23.86 -64.89 -8.47
N LEU A 27 24.57 -63.78 -8.25
CA LEU A 27 26.02 -63.77 -8.06
C LEU A 27 26.41 -64.51 -6.77
N THR A 28 25.66 -64.31 -5.68
CA THR A 28 25.90 -65.00 -4.40
C THR A 28 25.71 -66.51 -4.53
N VAL A 29 24.63 -66.94 -5.21
CA VAL A 29 24.35 -68.37 -5.48
C VAL A 29 25.39 -68.96 -6.43
N SER A 30 25.82 -68.22 -7.46
CA SER A 30 26.83 -68.69 -8.41
C SER A 30 28.20 -68.85 -7.74
N LEU A 31 28.57 -67.94 -6.84
CA LEU A 31 29.82 -68.00 -6.08
C LEU A 31 29.84 -69.14 -5.06
N THR A 32 28.70 -69.49 -4.45
CA THR A 32 28.61 -70.63 -3.50
C THR A 32 28.55 -71.99 -4.17
N SER A 33 28.18 -72.05 -5.46
CA SER A 33 28.07 -73.29 -6.23
C SER A 33 29.37 -73.80 -6.87
N LEU A 34 30.47 -73.04 -6.79
CA LEU A 34 31.77 -73.44 -7.35
C LEU A 34 32.56 -74.35 -6.38
N PRO A 35 32.79 -75.63 -6.72
CA PRO A 35 33.36 -76.63 -5.79
C PRO A 35 34.85 -76.43 -5.47
N GLY A 36 35.55 -75.51 -6.16
CA GLY A 36 36.96 -75.19 -5.89
C GLY A 36 37.21 -74.23 -4.71
N ILE A 37 36.17 -73.60 -4.16
CA ILE A 37 36.29 -72.57 -3.10
C ILE A 37 35.95 -73.14 -1.70
N GLN A 38 35.36 -74.34 -1.63
CA GLN A 38 34.92 -74.93 -0.36
C GLN A 38 36.06 -75.47 0.53
N SER A 39 37.28 -75.62 0.02
CA SER A 39 38.34 -76.37 0.72
C SER A 39 39.40 -75.54 1.47
N THR A 40 39.31 -74.21 1.56
CA THR A 40 40.25 -73.44 2.39
C THR A 40 39.57 -72.26 3.09
N ALA A 41 39.43 -72.43 4.41
CA ALA A 41 39.43 -71.42 5.47
C ALA A 41 38.67 -70.11 5.19
N THR A 42 37.46 -70.00 5.79
CA THR A 42 36.82 -68.84 6.49
C THR A 42 37.03 -67.37 6.04
N GLY A 43 38.05 -67.00 5.26
CA GLY A 43 38.27 -65.66 4.70
C GLY A 43 37.47 -65.34 3.42
N ASN A 44 37.10 -66.34 2.62
CA ASN A 44 36.44 -66.12 1.32
C ASN A 44 34.93 -65.81 1.41
N ALA A 45 34.23 -66.32 2.43
CA ALA A 45 32.81 -65.97 2.64
C ALA A 45 32.64 -64.48 2.94
N GLY A 46 33.56 -63.90 3.74
CA GLY A 46 33.58 -62.46 4.01
C GLY A 46 33.83 -61.62 2.75
N GLN A 47 34.63 -62.12 1.79
CA GLN A 47 34.90 -61.42 0.53
C GLN A 47 33.70 -61.42 -0.43
N SER A 48 32.96 -62.52 -0.54
CA SER A 48 31.72 -62.56 -1.35
C SER A 48 30.61 -61.69 -0.77
N PHE A 49 30.46 -61.69 0.57
CA PHE A 49 29.53 -60.77 1.24
C PHE A 49 29.96 -59.30 1.08
N GLY A 50 31.27 -59.02 1.15
CA GLY A 50 31.82 -57.68 0.89
C GLY A 50 31.56 -57.20 -0.54
N ALA A 51 31.73 -58.06 -1.55
CA ALA A 51 31.46 -57.74 -2.94
C ALA A 51 29.97 -57.49 -3.21
N ALA A 52 29.07 -58.30 -2.64
CA ALA A 52 27.64 -58.09 -2.75
C ALA A 52 27.18 -56.79 -2.05
N ALA A 53 27.72 -56.49 -0.87
CA ALA A 53 27.43 -55.25 -0.14
C ALA A 53 27.96 -54.00 -0.86
N ALA A 54 29.11 -54.09 -1.53
CA ALA A 54 29.65 -53.00 -2.34
C ALA A 54 28.74 -52.71 -3.56
N ALA A 55 28.26 -53.75 -4.24
CA ALA A 55 27.37 -53.60 -5.39
C ALA A 55 26.03 -52.95 -5.01
N THR A 56 25.41 -53.33 -3.90
CA THR A 56 24.17 -52.70 -3.42
C THR A 56 24.38 -51.26 -2.96
N SER A 57 25.51 -50.97 -2.32
CA SER A 57 25.86 -49.61 -1.87
C SER A 57 25.96 -48.62 -3.03
N VAL A 58 26.53 -49.04 -4.17
CA VAL A 58 26.63 -48.20 -5.38
C VAL A 58 25.24 -47.85 -5.92
N VAL A 59 24.32 -48.81 -5.96
CA VAL A 59 22.93 -48.58 -6.43
C VAL A 59 22.18 -47.63 -5.50
N VAL A 60 22.32 -47.81 -4.19
CA VAL A 60 21.73 -46.90 -3.18
C VAL A 60 22.29 -45.49 -3.34
N LEU A 61 23.60 -45.32 -3.56
CA LEU A 61 24.20 -44.01 -3.78
C LEU A 61 23.71 -43.33 -5.06
N ILE A 62 23.55 -44.06 -6.16
CA ILE A 62 22.97 -43.53 -7.40
C ILE A 62 21.53 -43.07 -7.16
N TYR A 63 20.73 -43.84 -6.42
CA TYR A 63 19.37 -43.48 -6.08
C TYR A 63 19.30 -42.22 -5.20
N ILE A 64 20.14 -42.15 -4.16
CA ILE A 64 20.25 -40.99 -3.28
C ILE A 64 20.70 -39.75 -4.05
N ALA A 65 21.74 -39.87 -4.89
CA ALA A 65 22.22 -38.77 -5.72
C ALA A 65 21.14 -38.25 -6.68
N ARG A 66 20.36 -39.15 -7.29
CA ARG A 66 19.23 -38.79 -8.14
C ARG A 66 18.13 -38.07 -7.34
N THR A 67 17.82 -38.57 -6.15
CA THR A 67 16.79 -37.98 -5.27
C THR A 67 17.20 -36.59 -4.81
N PHE A 68 18.47 -36.38 -4.45
CA PHE A 68 19.01 -35.06 -4.13
C PHE A 68 18.97 -34.10 -5.31
N HIS A 69 19.27 -34.57 -6.52
CA HIS A 69 19.18 -33.74 -7.72
C HIS A 69 17.73 -33.31 -7.97
N GLN A 70 16.79 -34.26 -7.91
CA GLN A 70 15.35 -33.97 -8.08
C GLN A 70 14.83 -33.01 -6.99
N GLN A 71 15.22 -33.22 -5.74
CA GLN A 71 14.84 -32.37 -4.62
C GLN A 71 15.41 -30.93 -4.77
N GLY A 72 16.59 -30.80 -5.37
CA GLY A 72 17.17 -29.50 -5.72
C GLY A 72 16.34 -28.74 -6.75
N GLU A 73 15.87 -29.42 -7.81
CA GLU A 73 14.99 -28.80 -8.82
C GLU A 73 13.64 -28.41 -8.21
N GLU A 74 13.04 -29.25 -7.37
CA GLU A 74 11.79 -28.95 -6.67
C GLU A 74 11.93 -27.72 -5.77
N SER A 75 13.05 -27.58 -5.05
CA SER A 75 13.32 -26.40 -4.23
C SER A 75 13.42 -25.12 -5.05
N ARG A 76 14.08 -25.18 -6.23
CA ARG A 76 14.16 -24.03 -7.14
C ARG A 76 12.80 -23.62 -7.67
N MET A 77 11.96 -24.59 -8.05
CA MET A 77 10.60 -24.31 -8.50
C MET A 77 9.73 -23.72 -7.38
N GLN A 78 9.81 -24.26 -6.15
CA GLN A 78 9.10 -23.71 -5.00
C GLN A 78 9.50 -22.27 -4.72
N ARG A 79 10.80 -21.95 -4.78
CA ARG A 79 11.28 -20.56 -4.63
C ARG A 79 10.72 -19.64 -5.71
N ALA A 80 10.76 -20.05 -6.98
CA ALA A 80 10.21 -19.27 -8.08
C ALA A 80 8.69 -19.03 -7.92
N VAL A 81 7.93 -20.04 -7.49
CA VAL A 81 6.49 -19.90 -7.23
C VAL A 81 6.23 -18.94 -6.06
N LEU A 82 6.98 -19.06 -4.96
CA LEU A 82 6.85 -18.17 -3.82
C LEU A 82 7.22 -16.73 -4.16
N GLU A 83 8.24 -16.52 -4.99
CA GLU A 83 8.62 -15.20 -5.50
C GLU A 83 7.49 -14.60 -6.35
N ALA A 84 6.91 -15.38 -7.26
CA ALA A 84 5.76 -14.94 -8.06
C ALA A 84 4.53 -14.61 -7.18
N GLN A 85 4.23 -15.44 -6.18
CA GLN A 85 3.14 -15.17 -5.23
C GLN A 85 3.38 -13.91 -4.40
N ARG A 86 4.62 -13.66 -3.96
CA ARG A 86 4.97 -12.44 -3.23
C ARG A 86 4.84 -11.20 -4.10
N ALA A 87 5.25 -11.27 -5.36
CA ALA A 87 5.08 -10.18 -6.31
C ALA A 87 3.60 -9.85 -6.54
N GLU A 88 2.76 -10.87 -6.70
CA GLU A 88 1.31 -10.69 -6.84
C GLU A 88 0.68 -10.06 -5.58
N LEU A 89 1.03 -10.55 -4.39
CA LEU A 89 0.53 -9.96 -3.14
C LEU A 89 0.99 -8.51 -2.93
N ALA A 90 2.21 -8.16 -3.37
CA ALA A 90 2.69 -6.78 -3.32
C ALA A 90 1.85 -5.88 -4.22
N LEU A 91 1.54 -6.32 -5.45
CA LEU A 91 0.66 -5.60 -6.36
C LEU A 91 -0.75 -5.43 -5.79
N GLN A 92 -1.32 -6.48 -5.20
CA GLN A 92 -2.65 -6.42 -4.59
C GLN A 92 -2.71 -5.44 -3.41
N ARG A 93 -1.64 -5.36 -2.60
CA ARG A 93 -1.55 -4.37 -1.52
C ARG A 93 -1.52 -2.96 -2.06
N GLU A 94 -0.69 -2.69 -3.07
CA GLU A 94 -0.62 -1.39 -3.72
C GLU A 94 -1.97 -0.97 -4.31
N VAL A 95 -2.68 -1.88 -4.98
CA VAL A 95 -4.03 -1.62 -5.49
C VAL A 95 -5.02 -1.34 -4.35
N ALA A 96 -4.97 -2.12 -3.28
CA ALA A 96 -5.85 -1.92 -2.12
C ALA A 96 -5.59 -0.59 -1.40
N GLU A 97 -4.32 -0.19 -1.27
CA GLU A 97 -3.91 1.11 -0.71
C GLU A 97 -4.44 2.27 -1.57
N ASN A 98 -4.22 2.21 -2.89
CA ASN A 98 -4.74 3.21 -3.82
C ASN A 98 -6.28 3.29 -3.81
N GLN A 99 -6.96 2.14 -3.72
CA GLN A 99 -8.41 2.08 -3.60
C GLN A 99 -8.89 2.70 -2.28
N HIS A 100 -8.20 2.42 -1.17
CA HIS A 100 -8.52 3.00 0.13
C HIS A 100 -8.38 4.52 0.12
N ASP A 101 -7.29 5.05 -0.44
CA ASP A 101 -7.06 6.48 -0.57
C ASP A 101 -8.11 7.16 -1.45
N THR A 102 -8.46 6.53 -2.57
CA THR A 102 -9.51 7.05 -3.46
C THR A 102 -10.86 7.04 -2.75
N ALA A 103 -11.23 5.95 -2.06
CA ALA A 103 -12.47 5.85 -1.31
C ALA A 103 -12.55 6.90 -0.19
N ARG A 104 -11.42 7.14 0.50
CA ARG A 104 -11.31 8.19 1.50
C ARG A 104 -11.56 9.58 0.90
N ARG A 105 -10.90 9.92 -0.21
CA ARG A 105 -11.10 11.22 -0.90
C ARG A 105 -12.56 11.41 -1.35
N VAL A 106 -13.20 10.36 -1.88
CA VAL A 106 -14.61 10.39 -2.28
C VAL A 106 -15.51 10.61 -1.06
N ALA A 107 -15.27 9.92 0.05
CA ALA A 107 -16.02 10.10 1.28
C ALA A 107 -15.87 11.53 1.84
N GLU A 108 -14.64 12.07 1.85
CA GLU A 108 -14.37 13.44 2.27
C GLU A 108 -15.10 14.46 1.37
N ALA A 109 -15.11 14.27 0.04
CA ALA A 109 -15.86 15.12 -0.87
C ALA A 109 -17.38 15.06 -0.63
N ALA A 110 -17.93 13.87 -0.38
CA ALA A 110 -19.34 13.69 -0.06
C ALA A 110 -19.72 14.37 1.28
N MET A 111 -18.87 14.29 2.30
CA MET A 111 -19.07 15.00 3.57
C MET A 111 -19.07 16.53 3.37
N ARG A 112 -18.13 17.07 2.58
CA ARG A 112 -18.09 18.51 2.25
C ARG A 112 -19.37 18.97 1.55
N GLU A 113 -19.87 18.18 0.60
CA GLU A 113 -21.12 18.49 -0.12
C GLU A 113 -22.35 18.44 0.80
N GLN A 114 -22.42 17.44 1.69
CA GLN A 114 -23.49 17.38 2.70
C GLN A 114 -23.43 18.58 3.64
N HIS A 115 -22.24 19.00 4.08
CA HIS A 115 -22.06 20.18 4.93
C HIS A 115 -22.52 21.46 4.20
N ARG A 116 -22.13 21.65 2.95
CA ARG A 116 -22.58 22.77 2.10
C ARG A 116 -24.11 22.81 2.00
N ARG A 117 -24.75 21.66 1.79
CA ARG A 117 -26.21 21.55 1.71
C ARG A 117 -26.89 21.91 3.05
N LEU A 118 -26.35 21.46 4.18
CA LEU A 118 -26.87 21.85 5.51
C LEU A 118 -26.82 23.36 5.73
N LEU A 119 -25.70 23.99 5.37
CA LEU A 119 -25.55 25.45 5.48
C LEU A 119 -26.52 26.18 4.54
N GLN A 120 -26.68 25.70 3.31
CA GLN A 120 -27.62 26.29 2.36
C GLN A 120 -29.08 26.22 2.88
N MET A 121 -29.52 25.07 3.39
CA MET A 121 -30.86 24.94 3.97
C MET A 121 -31.09 25.89 5.15
N ALA A 122 -30.08 26.10 5.99
CA ALA A 122 -30.18 27.05 7.09
C ALA A 122 -30.21 28.51 6.61
N ILE A 123 -29.46 28.86 5.56
CA ILE A 123 -29.51 30.20 4.95
C ILE A 123 -30.90 30.46 4.37
N ASP A 124 -31.53 29.46 3.75
CA ASP A 124 -32.83 29.60 3.08
C ASP A 124 -34.02 29.60 4.06
N ASP A 125 -33.92 28.88 5.19
CA ASP A 125 -35.00 28.75 6.18
C ASP A 125 -34.63 29.39 7.55
N PRO A 126 -35.28 30.50 7.95
CA PRO A 126 -35.09 31.11 9.28
C PRO A 126 -35.29 30.15 10.46
N LEU A 127 -36.18 29.16 10.36
CA LEU A 127 -36.43 28.20 11.44
C LEU A 127 -35.25 27.24 11.62
N LEU A 128 -34.62 26.83 10.51
CA LEU A 128 -33.42 25.99 10.55
C LEU A 128 -32.19 26.79 11.02
N MET A 129 -32.10 28.07 10.65
CA MET A 129 -31.07 28.99 11.15
C MET A 129 -31.04 29.05 12.68
N ALA A 130 -32.21 29.06 13.34
CA ALA A 130 -32.31 29.16 14.79
C ALA A 130 -31.70 27.97 15.57
N VAL A 131 -31.46 26.83 14.91
CA VAL A 131 -30.81 25.65 15.50
C VAL A 131 -29.28 25.81 15.55
N TRP A 132 -28.71 26.71 14.74
CA TRP A 132 -27.29 26.95 14.72
C TRP A 132 -26.85 27.85 15.88
N PRO A 133 -25.67 27.61 16.48
CA PRO A 133 -25.10 28.50 17.47
C PRO A 133 -24.91 29.90 16.86
N GLY A 134 -25.45 30.94 17.51
CA GLY A 134 -25.27 32.31 17.06
C GLY A 134 -23.83 32.80 17.20
N TYR A 135 -23.44 33.77 16.37
CA TYR A 135 -22.10 34.40 16.38
C TYR A 135 -21.91 35.46 17.50
N GLY A 136 -22.70 35.35 18.58
CA GLY A 136 -22.75 36.29 19.70
C GLY A 136 -24.18 36.75 20.01
N SER A 137 -24.40 37.26 21.23
CA SER A 137 -25.72 37.65 21.75
C SER A 137 -26.37 38.86 21.06
N ASP A 138 -25.65 39.55 20.17
CA ASP A 138 -26.06 40.81 19.54
C ASP A 138 -26.10 40.74 17.99
N THR A 139 -26.12 39.52 17.43
CA THR A 139 -26.09 39.32 15.97
C THR A 139 -27.52 39.21 15.44
N SER A 140 -27.91 40.09 14.51
CA SER A 140 -29.22 39.97 13.83
C SER A 140 -29.28 38.71 12.95
N GLU A 141 -30.49 38.20 12.68
CA GLU A 141 -30.68 37.02 11.82
C GLU A 141 -30.07 37.20 10.42
N ASP A 142 -30.21 38.40 9.85
CA ASP A 142 -29.63 38.73 8.54
C ASP A 142 -28.10 38.71 8.57
N LEU A 143 -27.50 39.16 9.66
CA LEU A 143 -26.05 39.13 9.84
C LEU A 143 -25.54 37.71 10.06
N CYS A 144 -26.29 36.85 10.75
CA CYS A 144 -26.01 35.42 10.83
C CYS A 144 -26.01 34.75 9.45
N ARG A 145 -26.97 35.06 8.57
CA ARG A 145 -26.98 34.55 7.18
C ARG A 145 -25.75 35.02 6.41
N GLN A 146 -25.38 36.29 6.54
CA GLN A 146 -24.18 36.84 5.91
C GLN A 146 -22.90 36.15 6.38
N PHE A 147 -22.78 35.86 7.68
CA PHE A 147 -21.64 35.15 8.26
C PHE A 147 -21.58 33.68 7.82
N MET A 148 -22.72 33.00 7.72
CA MET A 148 -22.77 31.65 7.15
C MET A 148 -22.35 31.64 5.67
N TYR A 149 -22.78 32.63 4.90
CA TYR A 149 -22.33 32.78 3.52
C TYR A 149 -20.84 33.10 3.42
N ALA A 150 -20.31 33.98 4.29
CA ALA A 150 -18.87 34.24 4.37
C ALA A 150 -18.08 32.96 4.69
N ASN A 151 -18.58 32.12 5.62
CA ASN A 151 -17.99 30.82 5.91
C ASN A 151 -17.97 29.89 4.68
N LEU A 152 -19.04 29.89 3.87
CA LEU A 152 -19.08 29.12 2.61
C LEU A 152 -18.06 29.61 1.59
N ILE A 153 -17.90 30.93 1.43
CA ILE A 153 -16.89 31.51 0.54
C ILE A 153 -15.49 31.07 0.96
N ILE A 154 -15.13 31.28 2.22
CA ILE A 154 -13.79 30.91 2.72
C ILE A 154 -13.54 29.41 2.61
N SER A 155 -14.54 28.58 2.91
CA SER A 155 -14.44 27.11 2.77
C SER A 155 -14.27 26.68 1.30
N TYR A 156 -14.92 27.37 0.37
CA TYR A 156 -14.75 27.12 -1.07
C TYR A 156 -13.34 27.48 -1.54
N GLN A 157 -12.79 28.61 -1.07
CA GLN A 157 -11.42 29.01 -1.38
C GLN A 157 -10.39 28.02 -0.83
N TYR A 158 -10.58 27.53 0.41
CA TYR A 158 -9.76 26.46 0.97
C TYR A 158 -9.75 25.22 0.08
N MET A 159 -10.93 24.79 -0.40
CA MET A 159 -11.04 23.61 -1.25
C MET A 159 -10.36 23.80 -2.61
N CYS A 160 -10.47 24.98 -3.22
CA CYS A 160 -9.79 25.28 -4.48
C CYS A 160 -8.26 25.27 -4.32
N TRP A 161 -7.75 25.78 -3.20
CA TRP A 161 -6.33 25.75 -2.88
C TRP A 161 -5.83 24.33 -2.54
N GLU A 162 -6.54 23.59 -1.68
CA GLU A 162 -6.19 22.22 -1.27
C GLU A 162 -6.15 21.24 -2.45
N THR A 163 -7.03 21.42 -3.44
CA THR A 163 -7.07 20.60 -4.66
C THR A 163 -6.06 21.03 -5.71
N GLY A 164 -5.35 22.15 -5.50
CA GLY A 164 -4.40 22.71 -6.46
C GLY A 164 -5.06 23.38 -7.68
N TYR A 165 -6.35 23.72 -7.60
CA TYR A 165 -7.03 24.48 -8.64
C TYR A 165 -6.56 25.95 -8.70
N LEU A 166 -6.18 26.52 -7.55
CA LEU A 166 -5.56 27.85 -7.44
C LEU A 166 -4.12 27.73 -6.98
N ALA A 167 -3.21 28.43 -7.65
CA ALA A 167 -1.83 28.59 -7.19
C ALA A 167 -1.76 29.50 -5.95
N ASN A 168 -0.65 29.42 -5.21
CA ASN A 168 -0.46 30.17 -3.95
C ASN A 168 -0.59 31.70 -4.11
N HIS A 169 -0.19 32.27 -5.24
CA HIS A 169 -0.34 33.71 -5.47
C HIS A 169 -1.79 34.09 -5.80
N GLU A 170 -2.49 33.25 -6.58
CA GLU A 170 -3.89 33.50 -6.97
C GLU A 170 -4.83 33.44 -5.76
N ILE A 171 -4.56 32.54 -4.81
CA ILE A 171 -5.34 32.46 -3.57
C ILE A 171 -5.11 33.69 -2.68
N GLU A 172 -3.88 34.23 -2.62
CA GLU A 172 -3.58 35.45 -1.87
C GLU A 172 -4.36 36.65 -2.43
N ASP A 173 -4.34 36.84 -3.76
CA ASP A 173 -5.08 37.92 -4.41
C ASP A 173 -6.60 37.77 -4.24
N THR A 174 -7.10 36.55 -4.36
CA THR A 174 -8.52 36.24 -4.19
C THR A 174 -8.97 36.52 -2.75
N LEU A 175 -8.18 36.09 -1.76
CA LEU A 175 -8.47 36.33 -0.36
C LEU A 175 -8.40 37.83 -0.02
N HIS A 176 -7.41 38.56 -0.57
CA HIS A 176 -7.32 40.01 -0.42
C HIS A 176 -8.60 40.70 -0.93
N TYR A 177 -9.09 40.31 -2.11
CA TYR A 177 -10.36 40.82 -2.64
C TYR A 177 -11.57 40.46 -1.75
N ILE A 178 -11.65 39.23 -1.26
CA ILE A 178 -12.75 38.78 -0.38
C ILE A 178 -12.76 39.55 0.95
N PHE A 179 -11.59 39.76 1.54
CA PHE A 179 -11.44 40.53 2.78
C PHE A 179 -11.69 42.02 2.59
N ALA A 180 -11.80 42.54 1.37
CA ALA A 180 -12.21 43.94 1.15
C ALA A 180 -13.65 44.22 1.62
N SER A 181 -14.48 43.18 1.77
CA SER A 181 -15.84 43.32 2.32
C SER A 181 -15.82 43.49 3.85
N PRO A 182 -16.38 44.58 4.41
CA PRO A 182 -16.44 44.78 5.86
C PRO A 182 -17.16 43.66 6.61
N LYS A 183 -18.13 42.99 5.96
CA LYS A 183 -18.87 41.87 6.55
C LYS A 183 -18.03 40.60 6.69
N VAL A 184 -17.11 40.38 5.77
CA VAL A 184 -16.18 39.25 5.85
C VAL A 184 -15.11 39.52 6.90
N GLN A 185 -14.65 40.77 7.04
CA GLN A 185 -13.76 41.19 8.13
C GLN A 185 -14.41 40.97 9.51
N GLU A 186 -15.64 41.47 9.70
CA GLU A 186 -16.40 41.30 10.95
C GLU A 186 -16.62 39.81 11.30
N PHE A 187 -16.89 38.98 10.29
CA PHE A 187 -16.95 37.53 10.44
C PHE A 187 -15.61 36.91 10.88
N TRP A 188 -14.51 37.34 10.25
CA TRP A 188 -13.18 36.82 10.54
C TRP A 188 -12.74 37.16 11.97
N GLU A 189 -12.99 38.39 12.41
CA GLU A 189 -12.74 38.82 13.79
C GLU A 189 -13.47 37.96 14.83
N LYS A 190 -14.73 37.61 14.56
CA LYS A 190 -15.53 36.79 15.48
C LYS A 190 -15.12 35.32 15.47
N THR A 191 -14.56 34.82 14.37
CA THR A 191 -14.27 33.39 14.21
C THR A 191 -12.79 33.01 14.31
N ARG A 192 -11.85 33.98 14.26
CA ARG A 192 -10.41 33.72 14.34
C ARG A 192 -9.98 32.96 15.60
N ALA A 193 -10.43 33.40 16.78
CA ALA A 193 -10.01 32.80 18.04
C ALA A 193 -10.52 31.36 18.23
N PRO A 194 -11.81 31.06 17.95
CA PRO A 194 -12.27 29.67 17.89
C PRO A 194 -11.52 28.80 16.87
N ARG A 195 -11.13 29.36 15.72
CA ARG A 195 -10.39 28.63 14.68
C ARG A 195 -8.95 28.33 15.06
N ASP A 196 -8.28 29.25 15.73
CA ASP A 196 -6.93 29.02 16.28
C ASP A 196 -6.94 27.89 17.33
N LEU A 197 -8.00 27.79 18.13
CA LEU A 197 -8.17 26.73 19.13
C LEU A 197 -8.54 25.36 18.53
N SER A 198 -9.35 25.35 17.46
CA SER A 198 -9.88 24.12 16.85
C SER A 198 -9.00 23.55 15.75
N SER A 199 -8.13 24.35 15.12
CA SER A 199 -7.26 23.88 14.05
C SER A 199 -6.12 23.05 14.64
N PRO A 200 -5.82 21.85 14.11
CA PRO A 200 -4.60 21.13 14.45
C PRO A 200 -3.37 22.04 14.26
N HIS A 201 -2.38 21.91 15.15
CA HIS A 201 -1.16 22.72 15.12
C HIS A 201 -0.27 22.45 13.88
N SER A 202 -0.60 21.42 13.09
CA SER A 202 0.06 21.08 11.83
C SER A 202 -0.96 20.61 10.79
N GLY A 203 -0.80 21.05 9.54
CA GLY A 203 -1.62 20.60 8.40
C GLY A 203 -1.92 21.72 7.40
N THR A 204 -2.36 21.34 6.21
CA THR A 204 -2.77 22.23 5.11
C THR A 204 -3.82 23.26 5.52
N MET A 205 -4.76 22.88 6.40
CA MET A 205 -5.77 23.80 6.94
C MET A 205 -5.14 24.95 7.75
N ARG A 206 -4.06 24.70 8.50
CA ARG A 206 -3.37 25.75 9.26
C ARG A 206 -2.66 26.71 8.32
N GLU A 207 -1.94 26.19 7.33
CA GLU A 207 -1.26 26.99 6.30
C GLU A 207 -2.26 27.91 5.59
N PHE A 208 -3.43 27.39 5.21
CA PHE A 208 -4.48 28.21 4.62
C PHE A 208 -4.99 29.31 5.55
N TYR A 209 -5.22 29.02 6.84
CA TYR A 209 -5.65 30.03 7.80
C TYR A 209 -4.58 31.11 8.03
N ASP A 210 -3.30 30.76 8.00
CA ASP A 210 -2.21 31.73 8.07
C ASP A 210 -2.22 32.65 6.82
N ILE A 211 -2.49 32.11 5.63
CA ILE A 211 -2.69 32.91 4.40
C ILE A 211 -3.90 33.84 4.55
N CYS A 212 -5.03 33.35 5.07
CA CYS A 212 -6.20 34.18 5.34
C CYS A 212 -5.89 35.31 6.33
N GLU A 213 -5.16 35.03 7.41
CA GLU A 213 -4.77 36.02 8.40
C GLU A 213 -3.85 37.09 7.79
N LEU A 214 -2.89 36.69 6.94
CA LEU A 214 -2.04 37.63 6.22
C LEU A 214 -2.84 38.52 5.26
N ALA A 215 -3.78 37.94 4.50
CA ALA A 215 -4.64 38.70 3.59
C ALA A 215 -5.53 39.70 4.35
N TYR A 216 -6.10 39.27 5.48
CA TYR A 216 -6.88 40.11 6.38
C TYR A 216 -6.06 41.29 6.94
N GLN A 217 -4.85 41.01 7.44
CA GLN A 217 -3.95 42.04 7.98
C GLN A 217 -3.51 43.04 6.91
N ARG A 218 -3.16 42.57 5.70
CA ARG A 218 -2.83 43.45 4.56
C ARG A 218 -3.99 44.39 4.22
N GLN A 219 -5.21 43.86 4.21
CA GLN A 219 -6.41 44.65 3.92
C GLN A 219 -6.67 45.72 4.98
N ILE A 220 -6.51 45.41 6.27
CA ILE A 220 -6.66 46.41 7.35
C ILE A 220 -5.59 47.50 7.27
N LEU A 221 -4.35 47.10 6.96
CA LEU A 221 -3.22 48.02 6.86
C LEU A 221 -3.23 48.82 5.55
N GLY A 222 -4.16 48.55 4.63
CA GLY A 222 -4.24 49.19 3.32
C GLY A 222 -3.03 48.89 2.42
N LEU A 223 -2.34 47.78 2.66
CA LEU A 223 -1.18 47.36 1.89
C LEU A 223 -1.66 46.59 0.66
N ALA A 224 -1.40 47.12 -0.53
CA ALA A 224 -1.67 46.41 -1.78
C ALA A 224 -0.89 45.07 -1.84
N THR A 225 -1.44 44.10 -2.59
CA THR A 225 -0.76 42.82 -2.85
C THR A 225 0.65 43.10 -3.39
N GLY A 226 1.66 42.47 -2.78
CA GLY A 226 3.06 42.71 -3.11
C GLY A 226 3.34 42.42 -4.59
N PRO A 227 4.40 43.00 -5.17
CA PRO A 227 4.69 42.88 -6.59
C PRO A 227 4.75 41.41 -7.00
N GLY A 228 3.98 41.06 -8.04
CA GLY A 228 3.97 39.73 -8.61
C GLY A 228 5.37 39.30 -9.09
N PRO A 229 5.60 38.00 -9.29
CA PRO A 229 6.92 37.47 -9.67
C PRO A 229 7.52 38.05 -10.98
N ASP A 230 6.72 38.75 -11.78
CA ASP A 230 7.21 39.45 -12.99
C ASP A 230 8.00 40.74 -12.68
N ASP A 231 7.81 41.37 -11.52
CA ASP A 231 8.46 42.63 -11.15
C ASP A 231 9.93 42.47 -10.70
N LEU A 232 10.43 41.23 -10.59
CA LEU A 232 11.82 40.93 -10.27
C LEU A 232 12.69 40.68 -11.51
N THR A 233 12.15 40.80 -12.73
CA THR A 233 12.92 40.59 -13.97
C THR A 233 13.43 41.87 -14.64
N GLU A 234 13.06 43.06 -14.14
CA GLU A 234 13.58 44.34 -14.63
C GLU A 234 14.37 45.11 -13.57
N SER A 235 15.47 44.56 -13.07
CA SER A 235 16.61 45.42 -12.71
C SER A 235 17.95 44.75 -13.00
N ARG A 236 18.64 45.38 -13.96
CA ARG A 236 20.01 45.21 -14.46
C ARG A 236 21.05 44.61 -13.53
#